data_AF-A0A928LDV2-F1
#
_entry.id   AF-A0A928LDV2-F1
#
_cell.length_a   1.000
_cell.length_b   1.000
_cell.length_c   1.000
_cell.angle_alpha   90.00
_cell.angle_beta   90.00
_cell.angle_gamma   90.00
#
_symmetry.space_group_name_H-M   'P 1'
#
loop_
_entity.id
_entity.type
_entity.pdbx_description
1 polymer ?
#
loop_
_entity_poly.entity_id
_entity_poly.type
_entity_poly.pdbx_seq_one_letter_code
_entity_poly.pdbx_strand_id
1 'polypeptide(L)'
;MKKLIISSAFLALALIWGVKFYNLNHGFKIKDRFPKEYFSMNEKMDFNDNMSYGGGYNKGYSVSLDNAEIVDAEELINNYSLNAPMIHYEKCLILTYSITNDGTAENDMQLLSFPVMGIDWYTSPDMQLSSKISSELSGTALSGSGSLTVPKGETIKVRVAYQLFRQNFTPQNWNNLEEQDMWVWATLSPTDKRIKIEF
;
A
#
# COMPACT_ATOMS: atom_id res chain seq x y z
N MET A 1 21.57 50.01 29.00
CA MET A 1 21.65 50.06 27.53
C MET A 1 21.96 48.69 26.89
N LYS A 2 23.08 48.01 27.19
CA LYS A 2 23.40 46.69 26.59
C LYS A 2 22.29 45.62 26.72
N LYS A 3 21.68 45.50 27.91
CA LYS A 3 20.57 44.54 28.15
C LYS A 3 19.33 44.85 27.30
N LEU A 4 19.00 46.13 27.11
CA LEU A 4 17.87 46.57 26.28
C LEU A 4 18.12 46.26 24.80
N ILE A 5 19.35 46.51 24.32
CA ILE A 5 19.74 46.20 22.93
C ILE A 5 19.66 44.69 22.66
N ILE A 6 20.14 43.86 23.59
CA ILE A 6 20.09 42.40 23.47
C ILE A 6 18.63 41.90 23.47
N SER A 7 17.79 42.40 24.37
CA SER A 7 16.37 42.04 24.41
C SER A 7 15.63 42.45 23.13
N SER A 8 15.90 43.64 22.59
CA SER A 8 15.31 44.08 21.32
C SER A 8 15.77 43.22 20.14
N ALA A 9 17.04 42.83 20.09
CA ALA A 9 17.56 41.94 19.05
C ALA A 9 16.90 40.54 19.12
N PHE A 10 16.69 40.02 20.32
CA PHE A 10 16.00 38.73 20.51
C PHE A 10 14.54 38.78 20.06
N LEU A 11 13.82 39.85 20.41
CA LEU A 11 12.44 40.08 19.95
C LEU A 11 12.35 40.19 18.42
N ALA A 12 13.30 40.90 17.79
CA ALA A 12 13.36 40.99 16.34
C ALA A 12 13.60 39.63 15.68
N LEU A 13 14.52 38.82 16.23
CA LEU A 13 14.78 37.46 15.75
C LEU A 13 13.57 36.55 15.92
N ALA A 14 12.87 36.63 17.06
CA ALA A 14 11.65 35.86 17.32
C ALA A 14 10.53 36.24 16.34
N LEU A 15 10.36 37.52 16.04
CA LEU A 15 9.40 37.99 15.04
C LEU A 15 9.74 37.51 13.63
N ILE A 16 11.01 37.63 13.21
CA ILE A 16 11.48 37.12 11.91
C ILE A 16 11.25 35.61 11.81
N TRP A 17 11.55 34.87 12.88
CA TRP A 17 11.33 33.43 12.91
C TRP A 17 9.84 33.08 12.88
N GLY A 18 9.00 33.80 13.62
CA GLY A 18 7.54 33.64 13.59
C GLY A 18 6.95 33.89 12.20
N VAL A 19 7.38 34.94 11.50
CA VAL A 19 6.98 35.22 10.12
C VAL A 19 7.45 34.12 9.17
N LYS A 20 8.70 33.66 9.30
CA LYS A 20 9.22 32.57 8.47
C LYS A 20 8.48 31.26 8.72
N PHE A 21 8.22 30.92 9.98
CA PHE A 21 7.45 29.74 10.37
C PHE A 21 6.01 29.81 9.83
N TYR A 22 5.36 30.96 9.94
CA TYR A 22 4.04 31.18 9.35
C TYR A 22 4.07 31.00 7.84
N ASN A 23 4.99 31.66 7.13
CA ASN A 23 5.08 31.56 5.66
C ASN A 23 5.40 30.15 5.18
N LEU A 24 6.28 29.42 5.88
CA LEU A 24 6.56 28.02 5.58
C LEU A 24 5.30 27.17 5.76
N ASN A 25 4.61 27.26 6.90
CA ASN A 25 3.44 26.40 7.15
C ASN A 25 2.18 26.80 6.37
N HIS A 26 2.01 28.08 6.04
CA HIS A 26 0.84 28.57 5.32
C HIS A 26 1.00 28.50 3.79
N GLY A 27 2.24 28.66 3.29
CA GLY A 27 2.58 28.50 1.88
C GLY A 27 2.70 27.03 1.46
N PHE A 28 3.15 26.15 2.37
CA PHE A 28 3.24 24.71 2.15
C PHE A 28 1.89 24.03 2.41
N LYS A 29 0.88 24.36 1.60
CA LYS A 29 -0.35 23.57 1.56
C LYS A 29 -0.05 22.32 0.73
N ILE A 30 0.11 21.18 1.40
CA ILE A 30 0.05 19.87 0.74
C ILE A 30 -1.35 19.76 0.16
N LYS A 31 -1.52 20.15 -1.10
CA LYS A 31 -2.74 19.89 -1.84
C LYS A 31 -2.65 18.47 -2.33
N ASP A 32 -3.71 17.71 -2.10
CA ASP A 32 -3.84 16.39 -2.72
C ASP A 32 -3.65 16.55 -4.23
N ARG A 33 -2.69 15.79 -4.76
CA ARG A 33 -2.31 15.88 -6.18
C ARG A 33 -3.46 15.47 -7.09
N PHE A 34 -4.27 14.53 -6.62
CA PHE A 34 -5.38 13.90 -7.32
C PHE A 34 -6.58 13.74 -6.35
N PRO A 35 -7.83 13.78 -6.85
CA PRO A 35 -8.99 13.41 -6.06
C PRO A 35 -8.84 11.99 -5.50
N LYS A 36 -9.35 11.77 -4.28
CA LYS A 36 -9.28 10.48 -3.59
C LYS A 36 -10.64 9.81 -3.53
N GLU A 37 -10.64 8.50 -3.76
CA GLU A 37 -11.79 7.61 -3.55
C GLU A 37 -11.38 6.48 -2.62
N TYR A 38 -12.25 6.14 -1.68
CA TYR A 38 -12.00 5.10 -0.69
C TYR A 38 -13.05 4.00 -0.84
N PHE A 39 -12.58 2.77 -0.78
CA PHE A 39 -13.38 1.56 -0.90
C PHE A 39 -13.20 0.72 0.37
N SER A 40 -14.26 0.05 0.80
CA SER A 40 -14.19 -0.94 1.87
C SER A 40 -13.76 -2.31 1.35
N MET A 41 -13.38 -3.23 2.24
CA MET A 41 -13.24 -4.64 1.88
C MET A 41 -14.55 -5.18 1.30
N ASN A 42 -14.43 -6.12 0.37
CA ASN A 42 -15.51 -6.71 -0.42
C ASN A 42 -16.26 -5.73 -1.35
N GLU A 43 -15.91 -4.44 -1.33
CA GLU A 43 -16.41 -3.48 -2.30
C GLU A 43 -15.64 -3.62 -3.61
N LYS A 44 -16.37 -3.63 -4.73
CA LYS A 44 -15.79 -3.69 -6.07
C LYS A 44 -15.27 -2.32 -6.48
N MET A 45 -14.01 -2.26 -6.89
CA MET A 45 -13.38 -1.06 -7.43
C MET A 45 -12.94 -1.29 -8.88
N ASP A 46 -13.49 -0.50 -9.80
CA ASP A 46 -13.08 -0.53 -11.21
C ASP A 46 -11.87 0.40 -11.45
N PHE A 47 -10.90 -0.06 -12.26
CA PHE A 47 -9.72 0.75 -12.58
C PHE A 47 -10.05 1.90 -13.54
N ASN A 48 -11.01 1.71 -14.46
CA ASN A 48 -11.31 2.67 -15.53
C ASN A 48 -10.02 3.10 -16.26
N ASP A 49 -9.86 4.40 -16.52
CA ASP A 49 -8.64 4.97 -17.11
C ASP A 49 -7.58 5.37 -16.08
N ASN A 50 -7.68 4.86 -14.84
CA ASN A 50 -6.71 5.18 -13.79
C ASN A 50 -5.47 4.30 -13.86
N MET A 51 -4.33 4.95 -13.67
CA MET A 51 -3.00 4.38 -13.61
C MET A 51 -2.65 3.97 -12.17
N SER A 52 -2.12 2.77 -12.00
CA SER A 52 -1.62 2.23 -10.73
C SER A 52 -0.25 2.79 -10.36
N TYR A 53 0.17 2.56 -9.11
CA TYR A 53 1.50 2.96 -8.65
C TYR A 53 2.59 2.29 -9.52
N GLY A 54 3.61 3.03 -9.95
CA GLY A 54 4.63 2.52 -10.89
C GLY A 54 4.24 2.58 -12.37
N GLY A 55 3.06 3.12 -12.72
CA GLY A 55 2.72 3.50 -14.09
C GLY A 55 1.92 2.48 -14.90
N GLY A 56 1.52 1.36 -14.29
CA GLY A 56 0.70 0.34 -14.95
C GLY A 56 -0.74 0.80 -15.18
N TYR A 57 -1.35 0.35 -16.29
CA TYR A 57 -2.77 0.55 -16.58
C TYR A 57 -3.50 -0.78 -16.50
N ASN A 58 -4.44 -0.90 -15.57
CA ASN A 58 -5.25 -2.10 -15.36
C ASN A 58 -6.68 -1.90 -15.89
N LYS A 59 -6.84 -1.14 -16.98
CA LYS A 59 -8.15 -0.90 -17.61
C LYS A 59 -8.80 -2.22 -18.04
N GLY A 60 -10.12 -2.33 -17.83
CA GLY A 60 -10.88 -3.56 -18.07
C GLY A 60 -10.83 -4.55 -16.90
N TYR A 61 -10.11 -4.21 -15.84
CA TYR A 61 -10.17 -4.95 -14.58
C TYR A 61 -10.97 -4.22 -13.52
N SER A 62 -11.44 -5.03 -12.57
CA SER A 62 -11.88 -4.56 -11.27
C SER A 62 -11.36 -5.46 -10.16
N VAL A 63 -11.22 -4.91 -8.97
CA VAL A 63 -10.70 -5.63 -7.80
C VAL A 63 -11.57 -5.40 -6.57
N SER A 64 -11.69 -6.42 -5.73
CA SER A 64 -12.11 -6.30 -4.32
C SER A 64 -11.06 -6.94 -3.43
N LEU A 65 -10.94 -6.42 -2.20
CA LEU A 65 -10.14 -7.05 -1.15
C LEU A 65 -11.07 -7.90 -0.29
N ASP A 66 -10.92 -9.21 -0.34
CA ASP A 66 -11.83 -10.16 0.31
C ASP A 66 -11.42 -10.49 1.74
N ASN A 67 -10.11 -10.61 1.99
CA ASN A 67 -9.55 -11.00 3.29
C ASN A 67 -8.20 -10.34 3.53
N ALA A 68 -7.88 -10.11 4.80
CA ALA A 68 -6.58 -9.69 5.28
C ALA A 68 -6.16 -10.53 6.49
N GLU A 69 -4.89 -10.93 6.55
CA GLU A 69 -4.33 -11.65 7.70
C GLU A 69 -2.87 -11.24 7.91
N ILE A 70 -2.44 -11.24 9.17
CA ILE A 70 -1.03 -11.06 9.52
C ILE A 70 -0.53 -12.39 10.09
N VAL A 71 0.53 -12.92 9.49
CA VAL A 71 1.11 -14.21 9.85
C VAL A 71 2.56 -14.01 10.23
N ASP A 72 3.03 -14.76 11.23
CA ASP A 72 4.45 -14.77 11.58
C ASP A 72 5.26 -15.45 10.48
N ALA A 73 6.44 -14.91 10.17
CA ALA A 73 7.26 -15.41 9.07
C ALA A 73 7.72 -16.87 9.28
N GLU A 74 7.94 -17.27 10.54
CA GLU A 74 8.27 -18.65 10.90
C GLU A 74 7.14 -19.63 10.55
N GLU A 75 5.89 -19.23 10.78
CA GLU A 75 4.73 -20.03 10.41
C GLU A 75 4.65 -20.21 8.88
N LEU A 76 4.94 -19.15 8.11
CA LEU A 76 4.99 -19.25 6.65
C LEU A 76 6.12 -20.15 6.15
N ILE A 77 7.30 -20.11 6.77
CA ILE A 77 8.41 -21.03 6.43
C ILE A 77 7.94 -22.48 6.57
N ASN A 78 7.29 -22.78 7.70
CA ASN A 78 6.81 -24.12 8.02
C ASN A 78 5.68 -24.56 7.09
N ASN A 79 4.68 -23.71 6.87
CA ASN A 79 3.50 -24.03 6.08
C ASN A 79 3.83 -24.20 4.58
N TYR A 80 4.75 -23.39 4.05
CA TYR A 80 5.04 -23.33 2.62
C TYR A 80 6.38 -23.96 2.22
N SER A 81 7.07 -24.62 3.15
CA SER A 81 8.40 -25.22 2.93
C SER A 81 9.37 -24.25 2.23
N LEU A 82 9.35 -22.99 2.67
CA LEU A 82 10.15 -21.94 2.06
C LEU A 82 11.60 -22.09 2.52
N ASN A 83 12.55 -21.82 1.61
CA ASN A 83 13.95 -21.77 1.99
C ASN A 83 14.17 -20.61 2.98
N ALA A 84 14.46 -20.93 4.24
CA ALA A 84 14.77 -19.97 5.31
C ALA A 84 15.69 -18.79 4.91
N PRO A 85 16.76 -18.96 4.09
CA PRO A 85 17.57 -17.83 3.66
C PRO A 85 16.85 -16.79 2.77
N MET A 86 15.62 -17.03 2.32
CA MET A 86 14.81 -16.09 1.53
C MET A 86 13.93 -15.18 2.39
N ILE A 87 13.85 -15.40 3.71
CA ILE A 87 12.92 -14.69 4.58
C ILE A 87 13.72 -13.86 5.60
N HIS A 88 13.60 -12.54 5.46
CA HIS A 88 14.31 -11.55 6.29
C HIS A 88 13.37 -10.68 7.15
N TYR A 89 12.08 -10.98 7.14
CA TYR A 89 11.02 -10.22 7.80
C TYR A 89 10.43 -11.04 8.95
N GLU A 90 9.86 -10.37 9.94
CA GLU A 90 9.29 -11.04 11.11
C GLU A 90 7.80 -11.38 10.93
N LYS A 91 7.06 -10.53 10.22
CA LYS A 91 5.63 -10.73 9.93
C LYS A 91 5.33 -10.51 8.46
N CYS A 92 4.28 -11.15 7.99
CA CYS A 92 3.78 -11.00 6.63
C CYS A 92 2.32 -10.60 6.69
N LEU A 93 1.95 -9.54 5.99
CA LEU A 93 0.56 -9.25 5.68
C LEU A 93 0.19 -10.01 4.40
N ILE A 94 -0.86 -10.81 4.45
CA ILE A 94 -1.39 -11.52 3.29
C ILE A 94 -2.78 -10.96 3.00
N LEU A 95 -2.97 -10.53 1.76
CA LEU A 95 -4.21 -9.97 1.26
C LEU A 95 -4.78 -10.90 0.18
N THR A 96 -6.06 -11.27 0.33
CA THR A 96 -6.77 -12.05 -0.70
C THR A 96 -7.62 -11.11 -1.53
N TYR A 97 -7.34 -11.05 -2.83
CA TYR A 97 -8.08 -10.23 -3.78
C TYR A 97 -8.97 -11.10 -4.65
N SER A 98 -10.18 -10.63 -4.95
CA SER A 98 -10.94 -11.08 -6.12
C SER A 98 -10.71 -10.10 -7.26
N ILE A 99 -10.24 -10.61 -8.40
CA ILE A 99 -9.91 -9.82 -9.58
C ILE A 99 -10.75 -10.30 -10.75
N THR A 100 -11.50 -9.38 -11.34
CA THR A 100 -12.40 -9.65 -12.47
C THR A 100 -11.87 -8.98 -13.72
N ASN A 101 -11.84 -9.72 -14.83
CA ASN A 101 -11.66 -9.16 -16.19
C ASN A 101 -13.04 -8.99 -16.82
N ASP A 102 -13.44 -7.76 -17.12
CA ASP A 102 -14.75 -7.46 -17.70
C ASP A 102 -14.88 -7.87 -19.19
N GLY A 103 -13.81 -8.41 -19.77
CA GLY A 103 -13.71 -8.84 -21.16
C GLY A 103 -13.03 -7.82 -22.09
N THR A 104 -12.75 -6.62 -21.58
CA THR A 104 -12.12 -5.51 -22.32
C THR A 104 -10.64 -5.31 -21.99
N ALA A 105 -10.10 -6.01 -20.99
CA ALA A 105 -8.68 -5.92 -20.66
C ALA A 105 -7.79 -6.37 -21.83
N GLU A 106 -6.79 -5.55 -22.14
CA GLU A 106 -5.84 -5.79 -23.25
C GLU A 106 -4.51 -6.39 -22.79
N ASN A 107 -4.17 -6.23 -21.51
CA ASN A 107 -2.91 -6.67 -20.91
C ASN A 107 -3.19 -7.44 -19.62
N ASP A 108 -2.22 -8.22 -19.15
CA ASP A 108 -2.28 -8.83 -17.82
C ASP A 108 -2.32 -7.77 -16.72
N MET A 109 -2.99 -8.11 -15.62
CA MET A 109 -3.05 -7.27 -14.43
C MET A 109 -1.68 -7.19 -13.74
N GLN A 110 -1.26 -5.98 -13.39
CA GLN A 110 0.03 -5.70 -12.74
C GLN A 110 -0.15 -5.54 -11.23
N LEU A 111 0.12 -6.59 -10.46
CA LEU A 111 -0.06 -6.60 -9.00
C LEU A 111 1.09 -5.95 -8.22
N LEU A 112 2.29 -5.84 -8.80
CA LEU A 112 3.41 -5.10 -8.20
C LEU A 112 3.05 -3.64 -7.88
N SER A 113 2.04 -3.11 -8.57
CA SER A 113 1.56 -1.73 -8.47
C SER A 113 0.60 -1.48 -7.29
N PHE A 114 0.48 -2.42 -6.34
CA PHE A 114 -0.49 -2.39 -5.24
C PHE A 114 0.22 -2.32 -3.88
N PRO A 115 0.98 -1.25 -3.58
CA PRO A 115 1.61 -1.12 -2.27
C PRO A 115 0.55 -0.96 -1.18
N VAL A 116 0.89 -1.44 0.01
CA VAL A 116 0.13 -1.16 1.24
C VAL A 116 0.76 0.02 1.94
N MET A 117 -0.06 0.95 2.41
CA MET A 117 0.37 2.11 3.16
C MET A 117 -0.35 2.14 4.51
N GLY A 118 0.41 2.39 5.57
CA GLY A 118 -0.11 2.89 6.83
C GLY A 118 0.06 4.40 6.95
N ILE A 119 -0.04 4.92 8.18
CA ILE A 119 0.08 6.36 8.45
C ILE A 119 1.48 6.90 8.14
N ASP A 120 2.53 6.16 8.50
CA ASP A 120 3.93 6.59 8.43
C ASP A 120 4.86 5.55 7.79
N TRP A 121 4.31 4.50 7.21
CA TRP A 121 5.06 3.43 6.57
C TRP A 121 4.34 2.95 5.30
N TYR A 122 5.08 2.31 4.41
CA TYR A 122 4.51 1.59 3.28
C TYR A 122 5.35 0.35 2.99
N THR A 123 4.75 -0.62 2.31
CA THR A 123 5.43 -1.82 1.84
C THR A 123 4.91 -2.21 0.46
N SER A 124 5.77 -2.85 -0.33
CA SER A 124 5.42 -3.32 -1.67
C SER A 124 5.13 -4.82 -1.64
N PRO A 125 4.33 -5.32 -2.60
CA PRO A 125 4.07 -6.74 -2.72
C PRO A 125 5.35 -7.56 -2.93
N ASP A 126 5.45 -8.71 -2.27
CA ASP A 126 6.46 -9.73 -2.54
C ASP A 126 5.90 -10.76 -3.51
N MET A 127 6.22 -10.63 -4.79
CA MET A 127 5.68 -11.50 -5.84
C MET A 127 6.27 -12.91 -5.82
N GLN A 128 7.48 -13.10 -5.29
CA GLN A 128 8.05 -14.44 -5.20
C GLN A 128 7.27 -15.26 -4.17
N LEU A 129 7.03 -14.70 -2.99
CA LEU A 129 6.19 -15.34 -1.99
C LEU A 129 4.73 -15.46 -2.46
N SER A 130 4.18 -14.40 -3.05
CA SER A 130 2.81 -14.37 -3.55
C SER A 130 2.54 -15.47 -4.57
N SER A 131 3.48 -15.72 -5.51
CA SER A 131 3.35 -16.80 -6.50
C SER A 131 3.27 -18.19 -5.86
N LYS A 132 3.92 -18.41 -4.71
CA LYS A 132 3.88 -19.68 -3.99
C LYS A 132 2.58 -19.84 -3.21
N ILE A 133 2.20 -18.84 -2.41
CA ILE A 133 0.97 -18.92 -1.59
C ILE A 133 -0.30 -18.88 -2.44
N SER A 134 -0.28 -18.18 -3.58
CA SER A 134 -1.42 -18.14 -4.51
C SER A 134 -1.63 -19.45 -5.24
N SER A 135 -0.58 -20.27 -5.43
CA SER A 135 -0.71 -21.54 -6.16
C SER A 135 -1.63 -22.55 -5.46
N GLU A 136 -1.91 -22.37 -4.16
CA GLU A 136 -2.90 -23.16 -3.41
C GLU A 136 -4.34 -22.83 -3.77
N LEU A 137 -4.58 -21.62 -4.29
CA LEU A 137 -5.88 -21.24 -4.83
C LEU A 137 -6.01 -21.86 -6.22
N SER A 138 -6.85 -22.89 -6.33
CA SER A 138 -7.12 -23.60 -7.58
C SER A 138 -7.36 -22.62 -8.74
N GLY A 139 -6.56 -22.74 -9.81
CA GLY A 139 -6.71 -21.95 -11.03
C GLY A 139 -5.94 -20.63 -11.09
N THR A 140 -5.08 -20.31 -10.12
CA THR A 140 -4.34 -19.04 -10.09
C THR A 140 -2.94 -19.18 -10.69
N ALA A 141 -2.66 -18.44 -11.77
CA ALA A 141 -1.33 -18.35 -12.38
C ALA A 141 -0.72 -16.95 -12.15
N LEU A 142 -0.24 -16.70 -10.93
CA LEU A 142 0.53 -15.49 -10.61
C LEU A 142 2.01 -15.73 -10.92
N SER A 143 2.58 -14.95 -11.85
CA SER A 143 4.01 -15.04 -12.12
C SER A 143 4.82 -14.36 -11.00
N GLY A 144 6.07 -14.80 -10.81
CA GLY A 144 7.01 -14.12 -9.91
C GLY A 144 7.36 -12.68 -10.33
N SER A 145 6.95 -12.24 -11.54
CA SER A 145 7.07 -10.85 -12.01
C SER A 145 5.86 -9.99 -11.61
N GLY A 146 4.85 -10.56 -10.95
CA GLY A 146 3.63 -9.87 -10.54
C GLY A 146 2.62 -9.60 -11.64
N SER A 147 2.74 -10.31 -12.77
CA SER A 147 1.73 -10.33 -13.83
C SER A 147 0.70 -11.40 -13.51
N LEU A 148 -0.58 -11.07 -13.62
CA LEU A 148 -1.70 -11.99 -13.42
C LEU A 148 -2.60 -11.99 -14.65
N THR A 149 -2.69 -13.14 -15.32
CA THR A 149 -3.65 -13.36 -16.40
C THR A 149 -4.98 -13.78 -15.80
N VAL A 150 -6.05 -13.05 -16.13
CA VAL A 150 -7.43 -13.42 -15.78
C VAL A 150 -8.22 -13.62 -17.07
N PRO A 151 -8.83 -14.79 -17.30
CA PRO A 151 -9.63 -15.03 -18.50
C PRO A 151 -10.76 -14.01 -18.65
N LYS A 152 -11.13 -13.72 -19.90
CA LYS A 152 -12.16 -12.72 -20.21
C LYS A 152 -13.51 -13.11 -19.60
N GLY A 153 -14.12 -12.19 -18.88
CA GLY A 153 -15.41 -12.40 -18.21
C GLY A 153 -15.33 -13.21 -16.91
N GLU A 154 -14.13 -13.60 -16.48
CA GLU A 154 -13.93 -14.40 -15.28
C GLU A 154 -13.43 -13.57 -14.10
N THR A 155 -13.63 -14.14 -12.91
CA THR A 155 -13.07 -13.64 -11.66
C THR A 155 -12.18 -14.72 -11.06
N ILE A 156 -10.96 -14.35 -10.67
CA ILE A 156 -10.05 -15.24 -9.96
C ILE A 156 -9.67 -14.65 -8.62
N LYS A 157 -9.33 -15.53 -7.67
CA LYS A 157 -8.82 -15.13 -6.36
C LYS A 157 -7.32 -15.26 -6.32
N VAL A 158 -6.63 -14.30 -5.72
CA VAL A 158 -5.17 -14.31 -5.58
C VAL A 158 -4.77 -13.88 -4.18
N ARG A 159 -3.74 -14.51 -3.61
CA ARG A 159 -3.15 -14.16 -2.31
C ARG A 159 -1.83 -13.43 -2.54
N VAL A 160 -1.78 -12.18 -2.11
CA VAL A 160 -0.60 -11.33 -2.25
C VAL A 160 0.02 -11.10 -0.88
N ALA A 161 1.29 -11.42 -0.78
CA ALA A 161 2.09 -11.25 0.42
C ALA A 161 2.83 -9.91 0.44
N TYR A 162 2.98 -9.35 1.64
CA TYR A 162 3.67 -8.12 1.92
C TYR A 162 4.57 -8.31 3.13
N GLN A 163 5.86 -8.09 2.94
CA GLN A 163 6.85 -8.25 4.01
C GLN A 163 6.76 -7.07 4.99
N LEU A 164 6.63 -7.37 6.28
CA LEU A 164 6.63 -6.37 7.36
C LEU A 164 7.89 -6.56 8.20
N PHE A 165 8.78 -5.57 8.14
CA PHE A 165 10.02 -5.55 8.92
C PHE A 165 9.84 -4.68 10.15
N ARG A 166 10.10 -5.20 11.35
CA ARG A 166 9.92 -4.46 12.61
C ARG A 166 10.59 -3.08 12.59
N GLN A 167 11.77 -2.97 11.98
CA GLN A 167 12.55 -1.73 11.89
C GLN A 167 11.83 -0.60 11.12
N ASN A 168 10.83 -0.91 10.30
CA ASN A 168 10.06 0.06 9.54
C ASN A 168 8.88 0.65 10.34
N PHE A 169 8.67 0.19 11.58
CA PHE A 169 7.54 0.57 12.41
C PHE A 169 8.03 1.17 13.73
N THR A 170 7.24 2.10 14.28
CA THR A 170 7.36 2.42 15.70
C THR A 170 6.98 1.20 16.55
N PRO A 171 7.49 1.05 17.78
CA PRO A 171 7.11 -0.07 18.65
C PRO A 171 5.60 -0.18 18.88
N GLN A 172 4.91 0.97 18.98
CA GLN A 172 3.46 1.02 19.13
C GLN A 172 2.75 0.48 17.89
N ASN A 173 3.17 0.91 16.71
CA ASN A 173 2.61 0.44 15.44
C ASN A 173 2.85 -1.06 15.26
N TRP A 174 4.07 -1.53 15.51
CA TRP A 174 4.42 -2.95 15.38
C TRP A 174 3.61 -3.89 16.28
N ASN A 175 3.33 -3.45 17.51
CA ASN A 175 2.61 -4.28 18.48
C ASN A 175 1.09 -4.28 18.24
N ASN A 176 0.56 -3.29 17.51
CA ASN A 176 -0.86 -3.12 17.23
C ASN A 176 -1.12 -3.06 15.71
N LEU A 177 -0.49 -3.96 14.94
CA LEU A 177 -0.63 -3.94 13.48
C LEU A 177 -2.09 -4.07 13.04
N GLU A 178 -2.87 -4.99 13.62
CA GLU A 178 -4.27 -5.20 13.24
C GLU A 178 -5.20 -4.02 13.57
N GLU A 179 -4.80 -3.14 14.48
CA GLU A 179 -5.56 -1.95 14.87
C GLU A 179 -5.20 -0.70 14.05
N GLN A 180 -4.17 -0.78 13.21
CA GLN A 180 -3.75 0.36 12.40
C GLN A 180 -4.65 0.57 11.20
N ASP A 181 -4.88 1.85 10.90
CA ASP A 181 -5.43 2.22 9.60
C ASP A 181 -4.41 1.90 8.50
N MET A 182 -4.76 0.93 7.65
CA MET A 182 -3.98 0.55 6.47
C MET A 182 -4.84 0.59 5.21
N TRP A 183 -4.19 0.87 4.08
CA TRP A 183 -4.84 0.90 2.78
C TRP A 183 -4.00 0.24 1.71
N VAL A 184 -4.65 -0.50 0.82
CA VAL A 184 -4.09 -0.84 -0.48
C VAL A 184 -4.19 0.39 -1.37
N TRP A 185 -3.07 0.83 -1.93
CA TRP A 185 -3.03 1.92 -2.90
C TRP A 185 -3.15 1.38 -4.33
N ALA A 186 -4.37 1.34 -4.86
CA ALA A 186 -4.61 0.70 -6.15
C ALA A 186 -4.32 1.61 -7.35
N THR A 187 -4.63 2.91 -7.25
CA THR A 187 -4.40 3.87 -8.32
C THR A 187 -3.81 5.18 -7.82
N LEU A 188 -3.04 5.84 -8.68
CA LEU A 188 -2.40 7.12 -8.42
C LEU A 188 -3.08 8.27 -9.17
N SER A 189 -3.47 8.09 -10.44
CA SER A 189 -3.91 9.16 -11.33
C SER A 189 -4.87 8.65 -12.40
N PRO A 190 -5.85 9.44 -12.88
CA PRO A 190 -6.21 10.77 -12.40
C PRO A 190 -6.92 10.75 -11.03
N THR A 191 -7.37 9.60 -10.55
CA THR A 191 -7.94 9.42 -9.21
C THR A 191 -7.03 8.51 -8.37
N ASP A 192 -6.81 8.90 -7.12
CA ASP A 192 -6.15 8.11 -6.09
C ASP A 192 -7.19 7.20 -5.41
N LYS A 193 -7.26 5.93 -5.83
CA LYS A 193 -8.21 4.95 -5.29
C LYS A 193 -7.52 4.06 -4.27
N ARG A 194 -8.14 3.93 -3.10
CA ARG A 194 -7.60 3.17 -1.97
C ARG A 194 -8.64 2.22 -1.41
N ILE A 195 -8.23 1.00 -1.10
CA ILE A 195 -9.08 0.04 -0.39
C ILE A 195 -8.61 -0.01 1.05
N LYS A 196 -9.50 0.26 2.01
CA LYS A 196 -9.20 0.13 3.44
C LYS A 196 -9.06 -1.34 3.80
N ILE A 197 -8.04 -1.68 4.58
CA ILE A 197 -7.79 -3.03 5.10
C ILE A 197 -8.39 -3.11 6.50
N GLU A 198 -9.17 -4.16 6.76
CA GLU A 198 -9.79 -4.45 8.04
C GLU A 198 -9.50 -5.92 8.38
N PHE A 199 -9.18 -6.19 9.65
CA PHE A 199 -8.81 -7.52 10.17
C PHE A 199 -9.97 -8.14 10.97
#